data_AF-S9SLH6-F1
#
_entry.id   AF-S9SLH6-F1
#
_cell.length_a   1.000
_cell.length_b   1.000
_cell.length_c   1.000
_cell.angle_alpha   90.00
_cell.angle_beta   90.00
_cell.angle_gamma   90.00
#
_symmetry.space_group_name_H-M   'P 1'
#
loop_
_entity.id
_entity.type
_entity.pdbx_description
1 polymer ?
#
loop_
_entity_poly.entity_id
_entity_poly.type
_entity_poly.pdbx_seq_one_letter_code
_entity_poly.pdbx_strand_id
1 'polypeptide(L)'
;MLWQHDPREVIGVWDEVTEDARGLHVRGRILPEVARGREALALLAAGALDGLSIGYRTLRATKDAQGRRRLHEIELWEVSLVTFPMLREARIASATGPAEALQELTAEIAAARARLRRA
;
A
#
# COMPACT_ATOMS: atom_id res chain seq x y z
N MET A 1 4.42 -8.89 0.40
CA MET A 1 3.44 -8.15 1.22
C MET A 1 3.11 -9.01 2.43
N LEU A 2 3.50 -8.56 3.62
CA LEU A 2 3.28 -9.33 4.86
C LEU A 2 2.08 -8.78 5.63
N TRP A 3 1.54 -9.61 6.52
CA TRP A 3 0.53 -9.22 7.50
C TRP A 3 1.18 -8.92 8.85
N GLN A 4 0.98 -7.71 9.38
CA GLN A 4 1.39 -7.35 10.75
C GLN A 4 2.87 -7.65 11.06
N HIS A 5 3.76 -7.48 10.08
CA HIS A 5 5.19 -7.80 10.18
C HIS A 5 5.53 -9.29 10.42
N ASP A 6 4.55 -10.21 10.30
CA ASP A 6 4.81 -11.65 10.47
C ASP A 6 5.35 -12.25 9.15
N PRO A 7 6.61 -12.73 9.11
CA PRO A 7 7.20 -13.32 7.90
C PRO A 7 6.53 -14.64 7.49
N ARG A 8 5.70 -15.25 8.33
CA ARG A 8 4.95 -16.47 8.03
C ARG A 8 3.62 -16.18 7.33
N GLU A 9 3.14 -14.94 7.38
CA GLU A 9 1.84 -14.53 6.87
C GLU A 9 2.03 -13.63 5.63
N VAL A 10 2.44 -14.25 4.52
CA VAL A 10 2.54 -13.58 3.21
C VAL A 10 1.15 -13.49 2.59
N ILE A 11 0.64 -12.28 2.38
CA ILE A 11 -0.74 -12.05 1.92
C ILE A 11 -0.84 -11.61 0.45
N GLY A 12 0.29 -11.27 -0.16
CA GLY A 12 0.30 -10.68 -1.49
C GLY A 12 1.67 -10.37 -2.04
N VAL A 13 1.67 -9.75 -3.21
CA VAL A 13 2.88 -9.39 -3.97
C VAL A 13 2.91 -7.89 -4.18
N TRP A 14 4.10 -7.30 -4.01
CA TRP A 14 4.36 -5.92 -4.40
C TRP A 14 4.84 -5.91 -5.85
N ASP A 15 4.15 -5.17 -6.70
CA ASP A 15 4.51 -5.00 -8.11
C ASP A 15 5.46 -3.82 -8.33
N GLU A 16 5.37 -2.82 -7.46
CA GLU A 16 6.12 -1.57 -7.56
C GLU A 16 6.46 -1.03 -6.18
N VAL A 17 7.70 -0.55 -6.05
CA VAL A 17 8.23 0.11 -4.86
C VAL A 17 9.12 1.24 -5.34
N THR A 18 8.68 2.47 -5.14
CA THR A 18 9.35 3.67 -5.65
C THR A 18 9.35 4.76 -4.58
N GLU A 19 10.42 5.52 -4.47
CA GLU A 19 10.47 6.69 -3.58
C GLU A 19 10.21 7.96 -4.41
N ASP A 20 9.34 8.82 -3.91
CA ASP A 20 9.04 10.12 -4.49
C ASP A 20 9.22 11.26 -3.47
N ALA A 21 8.88 12.50 -3.86
CA ALA A 21 9.01 13.67 -3.00
C ALA A 21 8.10 13.65 -1.74
N ARG A 22 7.09 12.79 -1.69
CA ARG A 22 6.22 12.59 -0.52
C ARG A 22 6.74 11.47 0.37
N GLY A 23 7.27 10.40 -0.21
CA GLY A 23 7.87 9.29 0.51
C GLY A 23 7.87 7.99 -0.31
N LEU A 24 7.80 6.85 0.39
CA LEU A 24 7.78 5.54 -0.24
C LEU A 24 6.39 5.22 -0.79
N HIS A 25 6.27 5.10 -2.11
CA HIS A 25 5.11 4.59 -2.81
C HIS A 25 5.24 3.08 -3.05
N VAL A 26 4.16 2.34 -2.79
CA VAL A 26 4.08 0.92 -3.11
C VAL A 26 2.75 0.61 -3.78
N ARG A 27 2.80 -0.31 -4.75
CA ARG A 27 1.61 -0.86 -5.41
C ARG A 27 1.75 -2.36 -5.49
N GLY A 28 0.64 -3.07 -5.25
CA GLY A 28 0.65 -4.51 -5.21
C GLY A 28 -0.74 -5.11 -5.26
N ARG A 29 -0.79 -6.44 -5.17
CA ARG A 29 -2.02 -7.24 -5.18
C ARG A 29 -2.05 -8.17 -3.99
N ILE A 30 -3.15 -8.14 -3.24
CA ILE A 30 -3.45 -9.16 -2.22
C ILE A 30 -3.97 -10.40 -2.94
N LEU A 31 -3.50 -11.57 -2.54
CA LEU A 31 -3.86 -12.85 -3.16
C LEU A 31 -5.06 -13.48 -2.42
N PRO A 32 -6.26 -13.52 -3.03
CA PRO A 32 -7.44 -14.13 -2.42
C PRO A 32 -7.34 -15.67 -2.31
N GLU A 33 -6.34 -16.30 -2.91
CA GLU A 33 -6.10 -17.74 -2.76
C GLU A 33 -5.51 -18.04 -1.38
N VAL A 34 -4.78 -17.09 -0.78
CA VAL A 34 -4.23 -17.19 0.57
C VAL A 34 -5.31 -16.86 1.59
N ALA A 35 -5.48 -17.71 2.61
CA ALA A 35 -6.50 -17.53 3.65
C ALA A 35 -6.41 -16.14 4.32
N ARG A 36 -5.21 -15.77 4.79
CA ARG A 36 -4.96 -14.44 5.37
C ARG A 36 -5.14 -13.31 4.36
N GLY A 37 -4.85 -13.55 3.08
CA GLY A 37 -5.11 -12.59 2.00
C GLY A 37 -6.61 -12.29 1.85
N ARG A 38 -7.49 -13.31 1.90
CA ARG A 38 -8.94 -13.09 1.90
C ARG A 38 -9.42 -12.32 3.11
N GLU A 39 -8.92 -12.64 4.30
CA GLU A 39 -9.27 -11.92 5.52
C GLU A 39 -8.83 -10.45 5.44
N ALA A 40 -7.62 -10.19 4.93
CA ALA A 40 -7.13 -8.84 4.71
C ALA A 40 -8.02 -8.04 3.74
N LEU A 41 -8.44 -8.65 2.62
CA LEU A 41 -9.37 -8.04 1.67
C LEU A 41 -10.72 -7.72 2.32
N ALA A 42 -11.28 -8.62 3.13
CA ALA A 42 -12.53 -8.39 3.83
C ALA A 42 -12.43 -7.22 4.83
N LEU A 43 -11.31 -7.12 5.54
CA LEU A 43 -11.06 -6.03 6.50
C LEU A 43 -10.82 -4.68 5.80
N LEU A 44 -10.13 -4.69 4.66
CA LEU A 44 -9.96 -3.50 3.81
C LEU A 44 -11.31 -2.99 3.29
N ALA A 45 -12.14 -3.89 2.75
CA ALA A 45 -13.47 -3.55 2.25
C ALA A 45 -14.40 -3.02 3.35
N ALA A 46 -14.25 -3.51 4.59
CA ALA A 46 -14.99 -3.02 5.75
C ALA A 46 -14.43 -1.71 6.33
N GLY A 47 -13.32 -1.18 5.79
CA GLY A 47 -12.63 0.00 6.35
C GLY A 47 -12.01 -0.24 7.73
N ALA A 48 -11.89 -1.49 8.16
CA ALA A 48 -11.30 -1.87 9.45
C ALA A 48 -9.77 -1.91 9.41
N LEU A 49 -9.18 -1.80 8.22
CA LEU A 49 -7.76 -1.90 7.98
C LEU A 49 -7.37 -1.06 6.77
N ASP A 50 -6.41 -0.15 6.94
CA ASP A 50 -5.90 0.70 5.87
C ASP A 50 -4.41 1.08 6.04
N GLY A 51 -3.75 0.59 7.09
CA GLY A 51 -2.41 1.03 7.50
C GLY A 51 -1.29 0.27 6.80
N LEU A 52 -0.19 0.96 6.52
CA LEU A 52 1.05 0.40 6.01
C LEU A 52 2.20 0.67 6.97
N SER A 53 3.12 -0.28 7.07
CA SER A 53 4.34 -0.11 7.85
C SER A 53 5.51 -0.79 7.15
N ILE A 54 6.72 -0.36 7.50
CA ILE A 54 7.95 -0.88 6.91
C ILE A 54 8.90 -1.37 7.99
N GLY A 55 9.55 -2.48 7.69
CA GLY A 55 10.72 -2.96 8.37
C GLY A 55 11.94 -2.50 7.58
N TYR A 56 12.95 -2.00 8.28
CA TYR A 56 14.17 -1.52 7.66
C TYR A 56 15.37 -1.74 8.57
N ARG A 57 16.55 -1.84 7.95
CA ARG A 57 17.84 -1.78 8.64
C ARG A 57 18.39 -0.37 8.50
N THR A 58 18.80 0.24 9.62
CA THR A 58 19.44 1.57 9.56
C THR A 58 20.89 1.42 9.13
N LEU A 59 21.27 2.15 8.08
CA LEU A 59 22.67 2.22 7.62
C LEU A 59 23.37 3.46 8.18
N ARG A 60 22.68 4.62 8.18
CA ARG A 60 23.22 5.88 8.69
C ARG A 60 22.16 6.70 9.42
N ALA A 61 22.49 7.16 10.62
CA ALA A 61 21.63 8.01 11.43
C ALA A 61 22.45 8.98 12.30
N THR A 62 21.86 10.11 12.67
CA THR A 62 22.41 11.05 13.64
C THR A 62 21.40 11.33 14.75
N LYS A 63 21.85 11.95 15.84
CA LYS A 63 20.95 12.59 16.82
C LYS A 63 21.02 14.10 16.63
N ASP A 64 19.88 14.77 16.70
CA ASP A 64 19.86 16.23 16.73
C ASP A 64 20.16 16.78 18.14
N ALA A 65 20.22 18.11 18.27
CA ALA A 65 20.50 18.77 19.54
C ALA A 65 19.44 18.48 20.64
N GLN A 66 18.25 18.03 20.25
CA GLN A 66 17.17 17.63 21.14
C GLN A 66 17.18 16.13 21.42
N GLY A 67 18.20 15.40 20.96
CA GLY A 67 18.34 13.96 21.14
C GLY A 67 17.45 13.10 20.23
N ARG A 68 16.70 13.70 19.30
CA ARG A 68 15.85 12.97 18.36
C ARG A 68 16.72 12.29 17.32
N ARG A 69 16.39 11.04 17.00
CA ARG A 69 17.09 10.25 15.99
C ARG A 69 16.62 10.67 14.60
N ARG A 70 17.56 11.05 13.74
CA ARG A 70 17.34 11.31 12.32
C ARG A 70 17.98 10.19 11.51
N LEU A 71 17.17 9.51 10.70
CA LEU A 71 17.62 8.48 9.77
C LEU A 71 18.00 9.18 8.46
N HIS A 72 19.23 8.97 7.99
CA HIS A 72 19.70 9.52 6.72
C HIS A 72 19.69 8.47 5.62
N GLU A 73 19.90 7.21 6.00
CA GLU A 73 20.00 6.12 5.05
C GLU A 73 19.53 4.83 5.72
N ILE A 74 18.64 4.13 5.04
CA ILE A 74 18.07 2.88 5.48
C ILE A 74 18.06 1.89 4.31
N GLU A 75 18.13 0.61 4.64
CA GLU A 75 17.85 -0.47 3.71
C GLU A 75 16.43 -0.95 4.00
N LEU A 76 15.53 -0.81 3.02
CA LEU A 76 14.17 -1.31 3.12
C LEU A 76 14.19 -2.84 3.13
N TRP A 77 13.57 -3.45 4.14
CA TRP A 77 13.54 -4.89 4.31
C TRP A 77 12.18 -5.48 3.91
N GLU A 78 11.10 -4.88 4.39
CA GLU A 78 9.75 -5.37 4.10
C GLU A 78 8.72 -4.25 4.17
N VAL A 79 7.57 -4.51 3.56
CA VAL A 79 6.38 -3.66 3.64
C VAL A 79 5.18 -4.54 3.98
N SER A 80 4.47 -4.13 5.03
CA SER A 80 3.37 -4.86 5.66
C SER A 80 2.08 -4.06 5.67
N LEU A 81 0.96 -4.78 5.59
CA LEU A 81 -0.35 -4.27 5.97
C LEU A 81 -0.50 -4.39 7.49
N VAL A 82 -0.87 -3.30 8.16
CA VAL A 82 -0.93 -3.24 9.63
C VAL A 82 -2.15 -2.49 10.14
N THR A 83 -2.61 -2.84 11.34
CA THR A 83 -3.72 -2.12 11.99
C THR A 83 -3.26 -0.74 12.49
N PHE A 84 -2.08 -0.68 13.10
CA PHE A 84 -1.54 0.53 13.71
C PHE A 84 -0.16 0.84 13.13
N PRO A 85 -0.08 1.71 12.10
CA PRO A 85 1.20 2.07 11.52
C PRO A 85 1.98 2.99 12.47
N MET A 86 3.30 2.85 12.47
CA MET A 86 4.17 3.76 13.23
C MET A 86 4.08 5.19 12.69
N LEU A 87 3.94 5.34 11.37
CA LEU A 87 3.69 6.63 10.71
C LEU A 87 2.19 6.72 10.39
N ARG A 88 1.49 7.71 10.95
CA ARG A 88 0.02 7.80 10.84
C ARG A 88 -0.44 8.04 9.40
N GLU A 89 0.38 8.70 8.60
CA GLU A 89 0.13 9.02 7.20
C GLU A 89 0.36 7.83 6.25
N ALA A 90 0.98 6.74 6.72
CA ALA A 90 1.20 5.54 5.92
C ALA A 90 -0.10 4.75 5.77
N ARG A 91 -0.92 5.16 4.80
CA ARG A 91 -2.25 4.62 4.51
C ARG A 91 -2.37 4.17 3.07
N ILE A 92 -3.24 3.20 2.84
CA ILE A 92 -3.65 2.79 1.50
C ILE A 92 -4.48 3.92 0.89
N ALA A 93 -4.01 4.47 -0.23
CA ALA A 93 -4.70 5.55 -0.94
C ALA A 93 -5.90 5.05 -1.75
N SER A 94 -5.80 3.83 -2.30
CA SER A 94 -6.85 3.23 -3.12
C SER A 94 -6.74 1.71 -3.07
N ALA A 95 -7.87 1.02 -2.86
CA ALA A 95 -8.01 -0.40 -3.08
C ALA A 95 -9.15 -0.60 -4.08
N THR A 96 -8.87 -1.22 -5.22
CA THR A 96 -9.85 -1.43 -6.29
C THR A 96 -9.98 -2.92 -6.56
N GLY A 97 -11.22 -3.42 -6.50
CA GLY A 97 -11.53 -4.79 -6.87
C GLY A 97 -11.58 -4.98 -8.41
N PRO A 98 -11.48 -6.22 -8.92
CA PRO A 98 -11.57 -6.48 -10.36
C PRO A 98 -12.90 -6.01 -10.98
N ALA A 99 -14.01 -6.14 -10.25
CA ALA A 99 -15.32 -5.70 -10.70
C ALA A 99 -15.42 -4.17 -10.81
N GLU A 100 -14.92 -3.46 -9.79
CA GLU A 100 -14.87 -1.99 -9.77
C GLU A 100 -14.01 -1.45 -10.91
N ALA A 101 -12.82 -2.04 -11.12
CA ALA A 101 -11.94 -1.67 -12.22
C ALA A 101 -12.61 -1.83 -13.60
N LEU A 102 -13.37 -2.91 -13.80
CA LEU A 102 -14.10 -3.13 -15.05
C LEU A 102 -15.26 -2.14 -15.23
N GLN A 103 -15.96 -1.80 -14.15
CA GLN A 103 -17.02 -0.80 -14.15
C GLN A 103 -16.47 0.59 -14.49
N GLU A 104 -15.36 0.98 -13.90
CA GLU A 104 -14.65 2.24 -14.20
C GLU A 104 -14.21 2.29 -15.67
N LEU A 105 -13.59 1.23 -16.19
CA LEU A 105 -13.19 1.14 -17.59
C LEU A 105 -14.41 1.27 -18.52
N THR A 106 -15.50 0.59 -18.20
CA THR A 106 -16.75 0.64 -18.98
C THR A 106 -17.32 2.06 -18.99
N ALA A 107 -17.31 2.75 -17.84
CA ALA A 107 -17.78 4.12 -17.71
C ALA A 107 -16.92 5.10 -18.54
N GLU A 108 -15.59 4.96 -18.51
CA GLU A 108 -14.67 5.79 -19.30
C GLU A 108 -14.86 5.59 -20.82
N ILE A 109 -15.02 4.34 -21.27
CA ILE A 109 -15.31 4.05 -22.68
C ILE A 109 -16.65 4.69 -23.11
N ALA A 110 -17.68 4.59 -22.28
CA ALA A 110 -18.98 5.20 -22.55
C ALA A 110 -18.89 6.74 -22.64
N ALA A 111 -18.13 7.37 -21.72
CA ALA A 111 -17.88 8.80 -21.72
C ALA A 111 -17.11 9.26 -22.97
N ALA A 112 -16.06 8.53 -23.37
CA ALA A 112 -15.30 8.80 -24.58
C ALA A 112 -16.20 8.73 -25.84
N ARG A 113 -17.06 7.70 -25.95
CA ARG A 113 -18.02 7.59 -27.07
C ARG A 113 -19.01 8.76 -27.11
N ALA A 114 -19.45 9.26 -25.96
CA ALA A 114 -20.35 10.41 -25.91
C ALA A 114 -19.68 11.71 -26.39
N ARG A 115 -18.40 11.91 -26.09
CA ARG A 115 -17.61 13.07 -26.56
C ARG A 115 -17.45 13.05 -28.09
N LEU A 116 -17.14 11.88 -28.67
CA LEU A 116 -17.01 11.71 -30.12
C LEU A 116 -18.30 11.96 -30.90
N ARG A 117 -19.47 11.71 -30.29
CA ARG A 117 -20.78 12.00 -30.92
C ARG A 117 -21.17 13.48 -30.89
N ARG A 118 -20.48 14.29 -30.10
CA ARG A 118 -20.73 15.73 -29.94
C ARG A 118 -19.73 16.61 -30.70
N ALA A 119 -18.72 16.01 -31.32
CA ALA A 119 -17.75 16.65 -32.21
C ALA A 119 -18.19 16.46 -33.67
#